data_AF-A0A7Z9Y8V9-F1
#
_entry.id   AF-A0A7Z9Y8V9-F1
#
_cell.length_a   1.000
_cell.length_b   1.000
_cell.length_c   1.000
_cell.angle_alpha   90.00
_cell.angle_beta   90.00
_cell.angle_gamma   90.00
#
_symmetry.space_group_name_H-M   'P 1'
#
loop_
_entity.id
_entity.type
_entity.pdbx_description
1 polymer ?
#
loop_
_entity_poly.entity_id
_entity_poly.type
_entity_poly.pdbx_seq_one_letter_code
_entity_poly.pdbx_strand_id
1 'polypeptide(L)' 'IILTSNKSYGDWGEIFPDQVMAAAILDRLLHHSTTVNIKGESYRLKEKRRAGLMRDAKGPGKEDA' A
#
# COMPACT_ATOMS: atom_id res chain seq x y z
N ILE A 1 4.87 -10.10 -17.29
CA ILE A 1 3.87 -10.23 -16.19
C ILE A 1 3.68 -8.84 -15.59
N ILE A 2 2.44 -8.43 -15.32
CA ILE A 2 2.16 -7.21 -14.55
C ILE A 2 1.62 -7.65 -13.20
N LEU A 3 2.25 -7.16 -12.13
CA LEU A 3 1.89 -7.47 -10.75
C LEU A 3 1.69 -6.17 -9.98
N THR A 4 0.64 -6.13 -9.16
CA THR A 4 0.36 -5.03 -8.23
C THR A 4 0.44 -5.56 -6.81
N SER A 5 1.21 -4.92 -5.95
CA SER A 5 1.36 -5.28 -4.54
C SER A 5 1.14 -4.04 -3.68
N ASN A 6 0.45 -4.20 -2.56
CA ASN A 6 0.37 -3.19 -1.48
C ASN A 6 1.40 -3.44 -0.37
N LYS A 7 2.27 -4.45 -0.54
CA LYS A 7 3.33 -4.85 0.38
C LYS A 7 4.70 -4.54 -0.21
N SER A 8 5.63 -4.13 0.64
CA SER A 8 7.03 -3.92 0.25
C SER A 8 7.73 -5.26 0.03
N TYR A 9 8.86 -5.28 -0.68
CA TYR A 9 9.60 -6.53 -0.92
C TYR A 9 10.05 -7.22 0.36
N GLY A 10 10.39 -6.47 1.41
CA GLY A 10 10.79 -7.04 2.70
C GLY A 10 9.65 -7.79 3.40
N ASP A 11 8.41 -7.33 3.20
CA ASP A 11 7.23 -7.94 3.82
C ASP A 11 6.81 -9.25 3.15
N TRP A 12 7.40 -9.61 2.01
CA TRP A 12 7.02 -10.83 1.28
C TRP A 12 7.42 -12.10 2.03
N GLY A 13 8.42 -12.03 2.91
CA GLY A 13 8.76 -13.14 3.80
C GLY A 13 7.62 -13.54 4.74
N GLU A 14 6.64 -12.67 5.00
CA GLU A 14 5.44 -12.97 5.79
C GLU A 14 4.29 -13.53 4.93
N ILE A 15 4.33 -13.29 3.62
CA ILE A 15 3.30 -13.73 2.68
C ILE A 15 3.52 -15.19 2.28
N PHE A 16 4.78 -15.59 2.11
CA PHE A 16 5.12 -16.96 1.77
C PHE A 16 5.46 -17.77 3.03
N PRO A 17 5.12 -19.08 3.06
CA PRO A 17 5.45 -19.94 4.19
C PRO A 17 6.96 -20.12 4.44
N ASP A 18 7.77 -19.90 3.41
CA ASP A 18 9.22 -20.05 3.44
C ASP A 18 9.88 -18.77 2.88
N GLN A 19 10.75 -18.17 3.71
CA GLN A 19 11.49 -16.96 3.37
C GLN A 19 12.48 -17.18 2.22
N VAL A 20 13.09 -18.36 2.11
CA VAL A 20 14.02 -18.71 1.02
C VAL A 20 13.27 -18.73 -0.31
N MET A 21 12.07 -19.31 -0.31
CA MET A 21 11.18 -19.31 -1.48
C MET A 21 10.73 -17.89 -1.85
N ALA A 22 10.37 -17.06 -0.87
CA ALA A 22 10.00 -15.66 -1.11
C ALA A 22 11.13 -14.91 -1.83
N ALA A 23 12.37 -15.06 -1.33
CA ALA A 23 13.55 -14.44 -1.92
C ALA A 23 13.82 -14.94 -3.35
N ALA A 24 13.74 -16.25 -3.59
CA ALA A 24 13.95 -16.83 -4.91
C ALA A 24 12.89 -16.38 -5.95
N ILE A 25 11.65 -16.19 -5.52
CA ILE A 25 10.58 -15.66 -6.38
C ILE A 25 10.83 -14.17 -6.68
N LEU A 26 11.14 -13.37 -5.66
CA LEU A 26 11.45 -11.95 -5.83
C LEU A 26 12.65 -11.75 -6.75
N ASP A 27 13.71 -12.55 -6.62
CA ASP A 27 14.89 -12.49 -7.48
C ASP A 27 14.50 -12.64 -8.96
N ARG A 28 13.73 -13.68 -9.30
CA ARG A 28 13.26 -13.92 -10.68
C ARG A 28 12.32 -12.83 -11.18
N LEU A 29 11.42 -12.33 -10.33
CA LEU A 29 10.47 -11.29 -10.71
C LEU A 29 11.18 -9.95 -10.95
N LEU A 30 12.13 -9.59 -10.08
CA LEU A 30 12.77 -8.29 -10.10
C LEU A 30 13.87 -8.19 -11.16
N HIS A 31 14.51 -9.30 -11.53
CA HIS A 31 15.58 -9.33 -12.53
C HIS A 31 15.18 -8.72 -13.89
N HIS A 32 13.93 -8.88 -14.32
CA HIS A 32 13.43 -8.33 -15.58
C HIS A 32 12.18 -7.45 -15.42
N SER A 33 12.04 -6.78 -14.27
CA SER A 33 10.91 -5.87 -14.02
C SER A 33 11.33 -4.41 -13.97
N THR A 34 10.38 -3.55 -14.32
CA THR A 34 10.44 -2.13 -13.99
C THR A 34 9.54 -1.89 -12.78
N THR A 35 10.11 -1.44 -11.67
CA THR A 35 9.35 -1.12 -10.45
C THR A 35 8.73 0.28 -10.55
N VAL A 36 7.42 0.39 -10.28
CA VAL A 36 6.74 1.68 -10.14
C VAL A 36 6.18 1.79 -8.73
N ASN A 37 6.77 2.69 -7.94
CA ASN A 37 6.31 2.96 -6.57
C ASN A 37 5.17 3.99 -6.58
N ILE A 38 3.97 3.55 -6.22
CA ILE A 38 2.78 4.40 -6.19
C ILE A 38 2.62 4.97 -4.78
N LYS A 39 2.53 6.31 -4.68
CA LYS A 39 2.24 7.04 -3.45
C LYS A 39 1.07 7.99 -3.67
N GLY A 40 0.29 8.24 -2.62
CA GLY A 40 -0.83 9.17 -2.66
C GLY A 40 -2.01 8.68 -1.82
N GLU A 41 -3.01 9.55 -1.67
CA GLU A 41 -4.27 9.19 -1.01
C GLU A 41 -5.04 8.12 -1.81
N SER A 42 -5.78 7.27 -1.11
CA SER A 42 -6.65 6.28 -1.75
C SER A 42 -7.72 6.98 -2.58
N TYR A 43 -7.82 6.61 -3.85
CA TYR A 43 -8.85 7.13 -4.75
C TYR A 43 -10.27 6.87 -4.20
N ARG A 44 -10.47 5.71 -3.55
CA ARG A 44 -11.73 5.36 -2.88
C ARG A 44 -12.09 6.35 -1.78
N LEU A 45 -11.08 6.86 -1.05
CA LEU A 45 -11.26 7.87 0.00
C LEU A 45 -11.66 9.21 -0.61
N LYS A 46 -10.98 9.61 -1.69
CA LYS A 46 -11.27 10.84 -2.43
C LYS A 46 -12.71 10.87 -2.94
N GLU A 47 -13.19 9.76 -3.54
CA GLU A 47 -14.57 9.66 -4.02
C GLU A 47 -15.59 9.67 -2.88
N LYS A 48 -15.31 9.00 -1.75
CA LYS A 48 -16.18 9.08 -0.57
C LYS A 48 -16.25 10.50 0.01
N ARG A 49 -15.11 11.23 0.05
CA ARG A 49 -15.08 12.65 0.48
C ARG A 49 -15.90 13.51 -0.50
N ARG A 50 -15.76 13.29 -1.81
CA ARG A 50 -16.53 13.98 -2.85
C ARG A 50 -18.03 13.71 -2.75
N ALA A 51 -18.42 12.48 -2.41
CA ALA A 51 -19.81 12.10 -2.19
C ALA A 51 -20.39 12.60 -0.85
N GLY A 52 -19.62 13.36 -0.04
CA GLY A 52 -20.05 13.84 1.28
C GLY A 52 -20.16 12.72 2.33
N LEU A 53 -19.63 11.53 2.04
CA LEU A 53 -19.75 10.34 2.87
C LEU A 53 -18.62 10.19 3.90
N MET A 54 -17.65 11.11 3.90
CA MET A 54 -16.60 11.16 4.92
C MET A 54 -16.68 12.47 5.68
N ARG A 55 -16.92 12.40 6.99
CA ARG A 55 -16.62 13.49 7.91
C ARG A 55 -15.11 13.53 8.11
N ASP A 56 -14.50 14.69 7.89
CA ASP A 56 -13.09 14.88 8.21
C ASP A 56 -12.86 14.50 9.67
N ALA A 57 -11.90 13.60 9.91
CA ALA A 57 -11.53 13.14 11.25
C ALA A 57 -10.75 14.20 12.05
N LYS A 58 -10.99 15.49 11.78
CA LYS A 58 -10.55 16.60 12.62
C LYS A 58 -11.77 17.07 13.40
N GLY A 59 -12.05 16.39 14.52
CA GLY A 59 -12.95 16.91 15.54
C GLY A 59 -12.49 18.30 15.99
N PRO A 60 -13.41 19.13 16.54
CA PRO A 60 -13.06 20.49 16.96
C PRO A 60 -11.92 20.41 17.98
N GLY A 61 -10.92 21.26 17.79
CA GLY A 61 -9.80 21.39 18.71
C GLY A 61 -10.30 21.57 20.13
N LYS A 62 -9.76 20.78 21.05
CA LYS A 62 -9.61 21.24 22.42
C LYS A 62 -8.53 22.32 22.39
N GLU A 63 -8.95 23.53 22.11
CA GLU A 63 -8.30 24.76 22.56
C GLU A 63 -9.32 25.36 23.53
N ASP A 64 -8.86 25.77 24.71
CA ASP A 64 -9.61 26.28 25.86
C ASP A 64 -10.02 25.26 26.95
N ALA A 65 -9.04 24.85 27.76
CA ALA A 65 -9.15 24.71 29.22
C ALA A 65 -7.75 24.61 29.86
#